data_AF-A0A7V2LN93-F1
#
_entry.id   AF-A0A7V2LN93-F1
#
_cell.length_a   1.000
_cell.length_b   1.000
_cell.length_c   1.000
_cell.angle_alpha   90.00
_cell.angle_beta   90.00
_cell.angle_gamma   90.00
#
_symmetry.space_group_name_H-M   'P 1'
#
loop_
_entity.id
_entity.type
_entity.pdbx_description
1 polymer ?
#
loop_
_entity_poly.entity_id
_entity_poly.type
_entity_poly.pdbx_seq_one_letter_code
_entity_poly.pdbx_strand_id
1 'polypeptide(L)'
;MTTPKVRLPFDDDQRLTQGFGERPELYRARFGLPGHNGIDWGLPIGTPILAVDAGKVIVRHTSATGFGRYIKLQHSWGQSLYAHLSEFQVSIGDEVERGQRVGFSGNSGFSTGPHLHFGMRINPYSKSDGWYGYTNPHRFIDWLPREEDAARDQEESKEVETPVTGVSISTSSMAQLEDELAHIERAFAFELQEYKQQADLWQESVMKVLMQHLPGELPPSADILASLETLMDAWAQELDQQRAAAITAHFAPSEHQN
;
A
#
# COMPACT_ATOMS: atom_id res chain seq x y z
N MET A 1 -17.37 -11.85 -7.72
CA MET A 1 -17.49 -10.93 -6.58
C MET A 1 -18.00 -9.60 -7.11
N THR A 2 -18.88 -8.92 -6.39
CA THR A 2 -19.40 -7.60 -6.79
C THR A 2 -18.30 -6.54 -6.62
N THR A 3 -18.12 -5.68 -7.64
CA THR A 3 -17.23 -4.52 -7.57
C THR A 3 -17.64 -3.63 -6.39
N PRO A 4 -16.74 -3.31 -5.44
CA PRO A 4 -17.13 -2.50 -4.29
C PRO A 4 -17.49 -1.08 -4.72
N LYS A 5 -18.52 -0.52 -4.09
CA LYS A 5 -18.87 0.91 -4.19
C LYS A 5 -18.68 1.55 -2.83
N VAL A 6 -17.70 2.44 -2.73
CA VAL A 6 -17.23 3.03 -1.48
C VAL A 6 -17.53 4.53 -1.46
N ARG A 7 -17.68 5.12 -0.28
CA ARG A 7 -17.89 6.58 -0.17
C ARG A 7 -16.58 7.34 -0.34
N LEU A 8 -16.68 8.65 -0.58
CA LEU A 8 -15.54 9.55 -0.43
C LEU A 8 -14.98 9.51 1.01
N PRO A 9 -13.65 9.62 1.19
CA PRO A 9 -13.01 9.61 2.51
C PRO A 9 -13.15 10.93 3.29
N PHE A 10 -13.99 11.86 2.83
CA PHE A 10 -14.29 13.16 3.41
C PHE A 10 -15.67 13.62 2.93
N ASP A 11 -16.24 14.66 3.56
CA ASP A 11 -17.60 15.14 3.27
C ASP A 11 -17.63 16.37 2.35
N ASP A 12 -16.52 17.10 2.21
CA ASP A 12 -16.45 18.35 1.44
C ASP A 12 -16.17 18.10 -0.06
N ASP A 13 -16.58 19.02 -0.93
CA ASP A 13 -16.15 19.02 -2.34
C ASP A 13 -14.69 19.46 -2.44
N GLN A 14 -13.84 18.58 -2.94
CA GLN A 14 -12.39 18.75 -2.90
C GLN A 14 -11.78 18.37 -4.24
N ARG A 15 -10.77 19.15 -4.64
CA ARG A 15 -10.13 19.01 -5.95
C ARG A 15 -9.23 17.77 -5.97
N LEU A 16 -9.48 16.86 -6.91
CA LEU A 16 -8.52 15.83 -7.30
C LEU A 16 -7.26 16.54 -7.86
N THR A 17 -6.15 16.44 -7.14
CA THR A 17 -4.88 17.08 -7.51
C THR A 17 -3.98 16.18 -8.32
N GLN A 18 -4.13 14.87 -8.17
CA GLN A 18 -3.36 13.89 -8.92
C GLN A 18 -4.11 12.55 -9.03
N GLY A 19 -4.28 12.05 -10.25
CA GLY A 19 -4.88 10.75 -10.55
C GLY A 19 -3.91 9.57 -10.40
N PHE A 20 -4.45 8.36 -10.50
CA PHE A 20 -3.68 7.12 -10.56
C PHE A 20 -2.87 7.06 -11.86
N GLY A 21 -1.64 6.58 -11.78
CA GLY A 21 -0.71 6.45 -12.90
C GLY A 21 -0.09 7.75 -13.40
N GLU A 22 -0.46 8.90 -12.83
CA GLU A 22 0.11 10.18 -13.23
C GLU A 22 1.60 10.29 -12.88
N ARG A 23 2.31 11.12 -13.65
CA ARG A 23 3.74 11.44 -13.52
C ARG A 23 4.67 10.21 -13.56
N PRO A 24 4.50 9.28 -14.52
CA PRO A 24 5.25 8.01 -14.57
C PRO A 24 6.76 8.18 -14.44
N GLU A 25 7.35 9.18 -15.12
CA GLU A 25 8.79 9.42 -15.06
C GLU A 25 9.29 9.80 -13.66
N LEU A 26 8.52 10.60 -12.91
CA LEU A 26 8.88 11.00 -11.56
C LEU A 26 8.79 9.80 -10.60
N TYR A 27 7.74 8.99 -10.72
CA TYR A 27 7.52 7.84 -9.84
C TYR A 27 8.47 6.69 -10.16
N ARG A 28 8.82 6.48 -11.42
CA ARG A 28 9.84 5.50 -11.83
C ARG A 28 11.20 5.87 -11.24
N ALA A 29 11.62 7.13 -11.40
CA ALA A 29 12.91 7.60 -10.92
C ALA A 29 13.03 7.62 -9.39
N ARG A 30 11.95 7.93 -8.66
CA ARG A 30 11.99 8.11 -7.19
C ARG A 30 11.60 6.87 -6.40
N PHE A 31 10.70 6.06 -6.95
CA PHE A 31 10.03 4.99 -6.20
C PHE A 31 10.00 3.65 -6.95
N GLY A 32 10.53 3.61 -8.18
CA GLY A 32 10.44 2.43 -9.04
C GLY A 32 9.00 2.09 -9.45
N LEU A 33 8.05 3.01 -9.29
CA LEU A 33 6.64 2.78 -9.60
C LEU A 33 6.31 3.18 -11.06
N PRO A 34 5.39 2.49 -11.74
CA PRO A 34 4.97 2.87 -13.09
C PRO A 34 4.27 4.24 -13.15
N GLY A 35 3.79 4.74 -12.02
CA GLY A 35 3.15 6.04 -11.85
C GLY A 35 2.64 6.20 -10.43
N HIS A 36 1.82 7.23 -10.21
CA HIS A 36 1.17 7.43 -8.91
C HIS A 36 0.26 6.25 -8.54
N ASN A 37 0.52 5.59 -7.42
CA ASN A 37 -0.16 4.35 -7.00
C ASN A 37 -1.44 4.58 -6.17
N GLY A 38 -2.05 5.75 -6.31
CA GLY A 38 -3.27 6.13 -5.61
C GLY A 38 -3.90 7.34 -6.27
N ILE A 39 -4.72 8.06 -5.53
CA ILE A 39 -5.24 9.38 -5.93
C ILE A 39 -5.06 10.37 -4.80
N ASP A 40 -4.78 11.62 -5.19
CA ASP A 40 -4.55 12.70 -4.25
C ASP A 40 -5.66 13.73 -4.34
N TRP A 41 -6.23 14.09 -3.20
CA TRP A 41 -7.10 15.25 -3.07
C TRP A 41 -6.42 16.33 -2.27
N GLY A 42 -6.37 17.55 -2.83
CA GLY A 42 -5.87 18.71 -2.11
C GLY A 42 -6.82 19.05 -0.96
N LEU A 43 -6.36 18.88 0.27
CA LEU A 43 -7.15 19.07 1.49
C LEU A 43 -6.38 19.96 2.47
N PRO A 44 -7.01 20.99 3.06
CA PRO A 44 -6.42 21.73 4.17
C PRO A 44 -6.04 20.78 5.30
N ILE A 45 -4.92 21.03 6.00
CA ILE A 45 -4.53 20.25 7.18
C ILE A 45 -5.66 20.31 8.22
N GLY A 46 -5.99 19.16 8.82
CA GLY A 46 -7.05 19.07 9.83
C GLY A 46 -8.43 18.74 9.27
N THR A 47 -8.56 18.49 7.96
CA THR A 47 -9.82 18.00 7.38
C THR A 47 -10.10 16.59 7.89
N PRO A 48 -11.31 16.29 8.41
CA PRO A 48 -11.65 14.95 8.86
C PRO A 48 -11.50 13.90 7.75
N ILE A 49 -10.77 12.82 8.03
CA ILE A 49 -10.65 11.66 7.14
C ILE A 49 -11.49 10.52 7.69
N LEU A 50 -12.27 9.92 6.82
CA LEU A 50 -13.33 8.98 7.13
C LEU A 50 -13.10 7.65 6.42
N ALA A 51 -13.47 6.55 7.06
CA ALA A 51 -13.42 5.22 6.46
C ALA A 51 -14.36 5.14 5.25
N VAL A 52 -13.83 4.69 4.11
CA VAL A 52 -14.59 4.56 2.86
C VAL A 52 -15.62 3.42 2.91
N ASP A 53 -15.39 2.44 3.79
CA ASP A 53 -16.28 1.32 4.07
C ASP A 53 -15.97 0.72 5.44
N ALA A 54 -16.82 -0.17 5.94
CA ALA A 54 -16.58 -0.90 7.18
C ALA A 54 -15.34 -1.81 7.07
N GLY A 55 -14.54 -1.89 8.12
CA GLY A 55 -13.31 -2.68 8.11
C GLY A 55 -12.57 -2.68 9.43
N LYS A 56 -11.37 -3.26 9.41
CA LYS A 56 -10.47 -3.36 10.56
C LYS A 56 -9.18 -2.60 10.31
N VAL A 57 -8.72 -1.82 11.28
CA VAL A 57 -7.42 -1.16 11.22
C VAL A 57 -6.31 -2.20 11.32
N ILE A 58 -5.56 -2.38 10.23
CA ILE A 58 -4.44 -3.33 10.17
C ILE A 58 -3.08 -2.65 10.23
N VAL A 59 -3.01 -1.36 9.88
CA VAL A 59 -1.78 -0.56 9.98
C VAL A 59 -2.12 0.83 10.50
N ARG A 60 -1.30 1.33 11.42
CA ARG A 60 -1.19 2.73 11.82
C ARG A 60 0.29 3.01 12.00
N HIS A 61 0.87 3.84 11.14
CA HIS A 61 2.34 4.00 11.12
C HIS A 61 2.75 5.44 10.84
N THR A 62 3.89 5.86 11.41
CA THR A 62 4.49 7.18 11.19
C THR A 62 5.87 7.00 10.60
N SER A 63 6.08 7.54 9.39
CA SER A 63 7.38 7.63 8.75
C SER A 63 7.73 9.09 8.45
N ALA A 64 9.02 9.42 8.43
CA ALA A 64 9.51 10.71 7.93
C ALA A 64 9.50 10.77 6.39
N THR A 65 9.38 9.62 5.71
CA THR A 65 9.43 9.47 4.26
C THR A 65 8.20 8.73 3.73
N GLY A 66 8.07 8.61 2.40
CA GLY A 66 6.98 7.88 1.76
C GLY A 66 5.60 8.42 2.18
N PHE A 67 4.70 7.56 2.61
CA PHE A 67 3.33 7.90 3.02
C PHE A 67 3.21 8.78 4.28
N GLY A 68 4.30 9.03 5.00
CA GLY A 68 4.25 9.85 6.21
C GLY A 68 3.50 9.14 7.34
N ARG A 69 2.52 9.82 7.94
CA ARG A 69 1.53 9.20 8.83
C ARG A 69 0.42 8.59 8.00
N TYR A 70 0.18 7.29 8.17
CA TYR A 70 -0.86 6.61 7.40
C TYR A 70 -1.57 5.50 8.17
N ILE A 71 -2.77 5.19 7.70
CA ILE A 71 -3.61 4.09 8.15
C ILE A 71 -3.90 3.17 6.98
N LYS A 72 -3.91 1.84 7.21
CA LYS A 72 -4.53 0.88 6.30
C LYS A 72 -5.70 0.18 6.99
N LEU A 73 -6.81 0.09 6.28
CA LEU A 73 -7.98 -0.70 6.70
C LEU A 73 -8.10 -1.95 5.83
N GLN A 74 -8.37 -3.08 6.48
CA GLN A 74 -8.77 -4.33 5.83
C GLN A 74 -10.29 -4.39 5.75
N HIS A 75 -10.82 -4.54 4.56
CA HIS A 75 -12.22 -4.71 4.24
C HIS A 75 -12.48 -6.15 3.75
N SER A 76 -13.76 -6.50 3.59
CA SER A 76 -14.16 -7.77 2.96
C SER A 76 -13.71 -7.87 1.50
N TRP A 77 -13.60 -6.74 0.79
CA TRP A 77 -13.23 -6.66 -0.62
C TRP A 77 -11.74 -6.40 -0.88
N GLY A 78 -10.93 -6.10 0.14
CA GLY A 78 -9.53 -5.73 -0.04
C GLY A 78 -9.04 -4.73 1.00
N GLN A 79 -8.19 -3.77 0.61
CA GLN A 79 -7.58 -2.80 1.53
C GLN A 79 -7.78 -1.37 1.04
N SER A 80 -7.89 -0.42 1.99
CA SER A 80 -7.74 1.01 1.73
C SER A 80 -6.57 1.60 2.51
N LEU A 81 -5.90 2.60 1.92
CA LEU A 81 -4.79 3.35 2.50
C LEU A 81 -5.18 4.83 2.60
N TYR A 82 -4.87 5.45 3.75
CA TYR A 82 -5.05 6.88 4.01
C TYR A 82 -3.71 7.45 4.48
N ALA A 83 -3.07 8.29 3.67
CA ALA A 83 -1.70 8.75 3.91
C ALA A 83 -1.57 10.27 4.05
N HIS A 84 -0.36 10.72 4.40
CA HIS A 84 0.01 12.10 4.69
C HIS A 84 -0.78 12.75 5.83
N LEU A 85 -1.33 11.95 6.74
CA LEU A 85 -2.18 12.41 7.84
C LEU A 85 -1.44 13.36 8.79
N SER A 86 -2.17 14.23 9.47
CA SER A 86 -1.64 15.02 10.59
C SER A 86 -1.77 14.24 11.90
N GLU A 87 -2.86 13.49 12.06
CA GLU A 87 -3.25 12.84 13.31
C GLU A 87 -4.11 11.60 13.05
N PHE A 88 -3.99 10.59 13.93
CA PHE A 88 -4.80 9.38 13.93
C PHE A 88 -5.94 9.49 14.95
N GLN A 89 -7.10 8.92 14.62
CA GLN A 89 -8.25 8.82 15.52
C GLN A 89 -8.62 7.36 15.84
N VAL A 90 -7.78 6.42 15.44
CA VAL A 90 -7.95 4.98 15.63
C VAL A 90 -6.63 4.29 15.99
N SER A 91 -6.73 3.07 16.52
CA SER A 91 -5.62 2.17 16.84
C SER A 91 -5.64 0.90 16.00
N ILE A 92 -4.49 0.24 15.87
CA ILE A 92 -4.41 -1.07 15.21
C ILE A 92 -5.31 -2.04 15.97
N GLY A 93 -6.14 -2.78 15.22
CA GLY A 93 -7.10 -3.73 15.76
C GLY A 93 -8.52 -3.20 15.84
N ASP A 94 -8.72 -1.88 15.80
CA ASP A 94 -10.06 -1.28 15.89
C ASP A 94 -10.93 -1.70 14.68
N GLU A 95 -12.20 -2.00 14.95
CA GLU A 95 -13.23 -2.11 13.93
C GLU A 95 -13.83 -0.72 13.69
N VAL A 96 -14.04 -0.39 12.41
CA VAL A 96 -14.58 0.90 12.00
C VAL A 96 -15.78 0.70 11.10
N GLU A 97 -16.79 1.54 11.26
CA GLU A 97 -17.96 1.59 10.38
C GLU A 97 -17.68 2.47 9.15
N ARG A 98 -18.45 2.26 8.07
CA ARG A 98 -18.41 3.14 6.90
C ARG A 98 -18.76 4.57 7.32
N GLY A 99 -17.86 5.52 7.03
CA GLY A 99 -18.03 6.92 7.41
C GLY A 99 -17.50 7.30 8.79
N GLN A 100 -17.01 6.32 9.57
CA GLN A 100 -16.36 6.62 10.83
C GLN A 100 -15.05 7.39 10.59
N ARG A 101 -14.80 8.41 11.41
CA ARG A 101 -13.54 9.18 11.35
C ARG A 101 -12.36 8.32 11.79
N VAL A 102 -11.32 8.31 10.97
CA VAL A 102 -10.08 7.56 11.20
C VAL A 102 -8.86 8.46 11.44
N GLY A 103 -8.96 9.74 11.08
CA GLY A 103 -7.88 10.70 11.33
C GLY A 103 -8.18 12.07 10.74
N PHE A 104 -7.12 12.83 10.53
CA PHE A 104 -7.17 14.16 9.91
C PHE A 104 -6.11 14.29 8.81
N SER A 105 -6.46 14.97 7.72
CA SER A 105 -5.54 15.25 6.61
C SER A 105 -4.35 16.07 7.10
N GLY A 106 -3.23 15.94 6.40
CA GLY A 106 -2.01 16.61 6.79
C GLY A 106 -1.09 16.89 5.62
N ASN A 107 0.21 16.87 5.93
CA ASN A 107 1.29 17.11 4.99
C ASN A 107 2.56 16.36 5.43
N SER A 108 2.40 15.19 6.06
CA SER A 108 3.53 14.39 6.58
C SER A 108 4.16 13.53 5.50
N GLY A 109 5.42 13.13 5.67
CA GLY A 109 6.13 12.28 4.69
C GLY A 109 6.51 13.01 3.40
N PHE A 110 6.57 12.26 2.29
CA PHE A 110 6.90 12.81 0.97
C PHE A 110 5.68 13.47 0.32
N SER A 111 5.35 14.65 0.82
CA SER A 111 4.27 15.48 0.32
C SER A 111 4.80 16.84 -0.15
N THR A 112 4.20 17.38 -1.22
CA THR A 112 4.54 18.72 -1.75
C THR A 112 3.62 19.82 -1.26
N GLY A 113 2.50 19.46 -0.62
CA GLY A 113 1.52 20.38 -0.04
C GLY A 113 0.37 19.62 0.63
N PRO A 114 -0.46 20.27 1.45
CA PRO A 114 -1.54 19.60 2.17
C PRO A 114 -2.50 18.83 1.26
N HIS A 115 -2.62 17.52 1.49
CA HIS A 115 -3.49 16.63 0.71
C HIS A 115 -3.75 15.31 1.45
N LEU A 116 -4.71 14.53 0.94
CA LEU A 116 -4.86 13.11 1.26
C LEU A 116 -4.39 12.30 0.06
N HIS A 117 -3.41 11.43 0.28
CA HIS A 117 -3.13 10.32 -0.64
C HIS A 117 -3.98 9.12 -0.24
N PHE A 118 -4.75 8.61 -1.19
CA PHE A 118 -5.65 7.49 -1.01
C PHE A 118 -5.35 6.36 -1.99
N GLY A 119 -5.15 5.15 -1.45
CA GLY A 119 -4.89 3.95 -2.23
C GLY A 119 -5.91 2.87 -1.97
N MET A 120 -6.19 2.03 -2.96
CA MET A 120 -7.06 0.86 -2.83
C MET A 120 -6.37 -0.38 -3.40
N ARG A 121 -6.54 -1.52 -2.72
CA ARG A 121 -6.22 -2.85 -3.23
C ARG A 121 -7.48 -3.69 -3.23
N ILE A 122 -7.73 -4.44 -4.30
CA ILE A 122 -8.95 -5.24 -4.47
C ILE A 122 -8.57 -6.71 -4.55
N ASN A 123 -9.22 -7.56 -3.76
CA ASN A 123 -8.93 -8.98 -3.76
C ASN A 123 -9.40 -9.68 -5.05
N PRO A 124 -8.62 -10.64 -5.58
CA PRO A 124 -7.22 -10.89 -5.24
C PRO A 124 -6.31 -9.79 -5.81
N TYR A 125 -5.37 -9.29 -5.03
CA TYR A 125 -4.31 -8.39 -5.51
C TYR A 125 -2.94 -9.07 -5.37
N SER A 126 -2.01 -8.72 -6.26
CA SER A 126 -0.61 -9.16 -6.19
C SER A 126 0.29 -7.98 -5.85
N LYS A 127 1.24 -8.14 -4.93
CA LYS A 127 2.23 -7.09 -4.66
C LYS A 127 3.35 -7.03 -5.69
N SER A 128 3.49 -8.06 -6.53
CA SER A 128 4.51 -8.13 -7.59
C SER A 128 4.01 -7.61 -8.94
N ASP A 129 2.82 -7.01 -9.02
CA ASP A 129 2.22 -6.48 -10.26
C ASP A 129 2.80 -5.12 -10.71
N GLY A 130 3.88 -4.66 -10.08
CA GLY A 130 4.48 -3.34 -10.28
C GLY A 130 3.74 -2.17 -9.63
N TRP A 131 2.48 -2.36 -9.21
CA TRP A 131 1.69 -1.38 -8.46
C TRP A 131 1.57 -1.73 -6.98
N TYR A 132 2.22 -2.80 -6.53
CA TYR A 132 2.03 -3.37 -5.19
C TYR A 132 0.57 -3.70 -4.88
N GLY A 133 -0.19 -4.12 -5.89
CA GLY A 133 -1.60 -4.46 -5.78
C GLY A 133 -2.53 -3.25 -5.70
N TYR A 134 -2.01 -2.02 -5.79
CA TYR A 134 -2.85 -0.83 -5.84
C TYR A 134 -3.54 -0.73 -7.19
N THR A 135 -4.81 -0.38 -7.15
CA THR A 135 -5.65 -0.13 -8.33
C THR A 135 -6.15 1.30 -8.34
N ASN A 136 -6.66 1.77 -9.47
CA ASN A 136 -7.24 3.10 -9.60
C ASN A 136 -8.51 3.23 -8.74
N PRO A 137 -8.48 3.99 -7.61
CA PRO A 137 -9.62 4.12 -6.71
C PRO A 137 -10.82 4.81 -7.35
N HIS A 138 -10.61 5.62 -8.40
CA HIS A 138 -11.67 6.36 -9.08
C HIS A 138 -12.83 5.47 -9.56
N ARG A 139 -12.56 4.19 -9.87
CA ARG A 139 -13.56 3.21 -10.36
C ARG A 139 -14.54 2.73 -9.29
N PHE A 140 -14.16 2.84 -8.02
CA PHE A 140 -14.89 2.28 -6.88
C PHE A 140 -15.57 3.35 -6.04
N ILE A 141 -15.13 4.60 -6.15
CA ILE A 141 -15.73 5.72 -5.43
C ILE A 141 -17.11 6.00 -6.01
N ASP A 142 -18.08 6.07 -5.13
CA ASP A 142 -19.43 6.55 -5.41
C ASP A 142 -19.35 8.07 -5.48
N TRP A 143 -18.92 8.56 -6.64
CA TRP A 143 -18.98 9.97 -6.97
C TRP A 143 -20.46 10.34 -6.93
N LEU A 144 -20.86 11.21 -5.99
CA LEU A 144 -22.15 11.90 -6.10
C LEU A 144 -22.27 12.36 -7.55
N PRO A 145 -23.33 11.98 -8.28
CA PRO A 145 -23.30 11.97 -9.73
C PRO A 145 -22.97 13.36 -10.26
N ARG A 146 -21.76 13.52 -10.83
CA ARG A 146 -21.48 14.61 -11.75
C ARG A 146 -21.90 14.14 -13.13
N GLU A 147 -22.76 14.91 -13.80
CA GLU A 147 -23.32 14.56 -15.11
C GLU A 147 -22.23 14.26 -16.18
N GLU A 148 -20.99 14.70 -15.94
CA GLU A 148 -19.83 14.54 -16.81
C GLU A 148 -19.18 13.14 -16.72
N ASP A 149 -19.27 12.44 -15.58
CA ASP A 149 -18.58 11.15 -15.37
C ASP A 149 -19.28 9.98 -16.09
N ALA A 150 -20.60 10.07 -16.27
CA ALA A 150 -21.39 9.07 -17.02
C ALA A 150 -21.07 9.04 -18.52
N ALA A 151 -20.54 10.14 -19.08
CA ALA A 151 -20.15 10.22 -20.48
C ALA A 151 -18.79 9.55 -20.75
N ARG A 152 -17.89 9.59 -19.78
CA ARG A 152 -16.50 9.11 -19.91
C ARG A 152 -16.39 7.59 -19.79
N ASP A 153 -17.22 6.98 -18.94
CA ASP A 153 -17.34 5.51 -18.82
C ASP A 153 -17.92 4.85 -20.09
N GLN A 154 -18.68 5.59 -20.91
CA GLN A 154 -19.17 5.09 -22.22
C GLN A 154 -18.13 5.17 -23.34
N GLU A 155 -17.03 5.89 -23.14
CA GLU A 155 -15.98 6.11 -24.13
C GLU A 155 -14.81 5.12 -23.89
N GLU A 156 -14.45 4.84 -22.63
CA GLU A 156 -13.43 3.83 -22.26
C GLU A 156 -13.91 2.38 -22.49
N SER A 157 -15.22 2.17 -22.66
CA SER A 157 -15.81 0.87 -23.01
C SER A 157 -15.93 0.61 -24.52
N LYS A 158 -15.44 1.53 -25.38
CA LYS A 158 -15.60 1.46 -26.85
C LYS A 158 -14.31 1.43 -27.69
N GLU A 159 -13.13 1.29 -27.09
CA GLU A 159 -11.84 1.15 -27.81
C GLU A 159 -11.10 -0.12 -27.35
N VAL A 160 -10.53 -1.04 -28.14
CA VAL A 160 -10.58 -1.45 -29.56
C VAL A 160 -10.20 -2.95 -29.55
N GLU A 161 -11.05 -3.84 -30.06
CA GLU A 161 -10.62 -5.20 -30.43
C GLU A 161 -9.86 -5.15 -31.75
N THR A 162 -8.53 -5.23 -31.72
CA THR A 162 -7.74 -5.60 -32.91
C THR A 162 -7.36 -7.07 -32.86
N PRO A 163 -7.40 -7.81 -33.98
CA PRO A 163 -6.95 -9.19 -34.02
C PRO A 163 -5.43 -9.25 -33.86
N VAL A 164 -4.95 -9.93 -32.82
CA VAL A 164 -3.52 -10.22 -32.64
C VAL A 164 -3.16 -11.41 -33.54
N THR A 165 -2.56 -11.13 -34.69
CA THR A 165 -1.83 -12.14 -35.47
C THR A 165 -0.33 -11.95 -35.27
N GLY A 166 0.33 -12.99 -34.77
CA GLY A 166 1.79 -13.09 -34.73
C GLY A 166 2.38 -13.01 -33.33
N VAL A 167 2.53 -14.17 -32.66
CA VAL A 167 3.41 -14.31 -31.50
C VAL A 167 4.84 -14.31 -32.02
N SER A 168 5.55 -13.18 -31.91
CA SER A 168 7.00 -13.17 -31.87
C SER A 168 7.43 -13.23 -30.41
N ILE A 169 8.09 -14.31 -30.01
CA ILE A 169 8.71 -14.42 -28.69
C ILE A 169 9.86 -13.42 -28.66
N SER A 170 9.62 -12.26 -28.04
CA SER A 170 10.67 -11.27 -27.80
C SER A 170 11.56 -11.80 -26.68
N THR A 171 12.81 -12.17 -27.00
CA THR A 171 13.85 -12.28 -25.98
C THR A 171 14.06 -10.89 -25.38
N SER A 172 13.68 -10.69 -24.12
CA SER A 172 13.99 -9.45 -23.40
C SER A 172 15.48 -9.17 -23.49
N SER A 173 15.85 -7.96 -23.89
CA SER A 173 17.25 -7.54 -23.90
C SER A 173 17.83 -7.55 -22.48
N MET A 174 19.14 -7.76 -22.33
CA MET A 174 19.79 -7.76 -21.01
C MET A 174 19.47 -6.49 -20.20
N ALA A 175 19.37 -5.33 -20.85
CA ALA A 175 19.00 -4.07 -20.18
C ALA A 175 17.56 -4.07 -19.63
N GLN A 176 16.62 -4.77 -20.29
CA GLN A 176 15.25 -4.92 -19.81
C GLN A 176 15.19 -5.88 -18.62
N LEU A 177 15.97 -6.97 -18.65
CA LEU A 177 16.08 -7.92 -17.53
C LEU A 177 16.76 -7.30 -16.31
N GLU A 178 17.77 -6.45 -16.52
CA GLU A 178 18.43 -5.69 -15.45
C GLU A 178 17.47 -4.66 -14.82
N ASP A 179 16.63 -4.00 -15.62
CA ASP A 179 15.64 -3.05 -15.09
C ASP A 179 14.48 -3.75 -14.37
N GLU A 180 14.03 -4.91 -14.88
CA GLU A 180 13.06 -5.78 -14.21
C GLU A 180 13.62 -6.33 -12.88
N LEU A 181 14.86 -6.82 -12.87
CA LEU A 181 15.52 -7.28 -11.64
C LEU A 181 15.65 -6.14 -10.63
N ALA A 182 16.12 -4.97 -11.06
CA ALA A 182 16.25 -3.82 -10.18
C ALA A 182 14.88 -3.33 -9.66
N HIS A 183 13.82 -3.47 -10.46
CA HIS A 183 12.45 -3.19 -10.03
C HIS A 183 11.97 -4.20 -8.97
N ILE A 184 12.19 -5.49 -9.18
CA ILE A 184 11.88 -6.57 -8.22
C ILE A 184 12.66 -6.35 -6.91
N GLU A 185 13.95 -6.04 -6.98
CA GLU A 185 14.78 -5.78 -5.80
C GLU A 185 14.29 -4.57 -4.99
N ARG A 186 13.89 -3.49 -5.66
CA ARG A 186 13.30 -2.31 -5.01
C ARG A 186 11.93 -2.62 -4.40
N ALA A 187 11.13 -3.47 -5.05
CA ALA A 187 9.84 -3.91 -4.53
C ALA A 187 9.96 -4.74 -3.26
N PHE A 188 10.91 -5.67 -3.24
CA PHE A 188 11.24 -6.41 -2.04
C PHE A 188 11.83 -5.52 -0.94
N ALA A 189 12.63 -4.50 -1.27
CA ALA A 189 13.16 -3.57 -0.27
C ALA A 189 12.06 -2.77 0.44
N PHE A 190 11.05 -2.31 -0.31
CA PHE A 190 9.88 -1.62 0.26
C PHE A 190 9.02 -2.57 1.10
N GLU A 191 8.78 -3.80 0.64
CA GLU A 191 8.03 -4.81 1.40
C GLU A 191 8.78 -5.27 2.67
N LEU A 192 10.09 -5.46 2.60
CA LEU A 192 10.94 -5.76 3.74
C LEU A 192 10.94 -4.61 4.75
N GLN A 193 10.86 -3.36 4.28
CA GLN A 193 10.68 -2.21 5.15
C GLN A 193 9.30 -2.23 5.83
N GLU A 194 8.22 -2.50 5.09
CA GLU A 194 6.88 -2.66 5.71
C GLU A 194 6.84 -3.83 6.71
N TYR A 195 7.58 -4.91 6.44
CA TYR A 195 7.60 -6.11 7.27
C TYR A 195 8.43 -5.93 8.54
N LYS A 196 9.61 -5.32 8.44
CA LYS A 196 10.41 -4.90 9.60
C LYS A 196 9.61 -3.93 10.47
N GLN A 197 8.90 -2.98 9.86
CA GLN A 197 8.00 -2.07 10.58
C GLN A 197 6.84 -2.81 11.28
N GLN A 198 6.28 -3.85 10.66
CA GLN A 198 5.25 -4.68 11.32
C GLN A 198 5.80 -5.52 12.46
N ALA A 199 7.04 -6.02 12.34
CA ALA A 199 7.73 -6.77 13.39
C ALA A 199 8.04 -5.88 14.60
N ASP A 200 8.53 -4.66 14.38
CA ASP A 200 8.77 -3.67 15.43
C ASP A 200 7.46 -3.34 16.20
N LEU A 201 6.35 -3.16 15.47
CA LEU A 201 5.03 -2.93 16.07
C LEU A 201 4.50 -4.13 16.86
N TRP A 202 4.79 -5.35 16.40
CA TRP A 202 4.48 -6.56 17.15
C TRP A 202 5.28 -6.62 18.45
N GLN A 203 6.58 -6.31 18.40
CA GLN A 203 7.45 -6.25 19.57
C GLN A 203 6.95 -5.22 20.59
N GLU A 204 6.64 -3.99 20.15
CA GLU A 204 6.08 -2.95 21.04
C GLU A 204 4.76 -3.40 21.69
N SER A 205 3.89 -4.05 20.90
CA SER A 205 2.59 -4.53 21.39
C SER A 205 2.74 -5.66 22.41
N VAL A 206 3.62 -6.63 22.16
CA VAL A 206 3.94 -7.72 23.10
C VAL A 206 4.56 -7.16 24.39
N MET A 207 5.50 -6.23 24.29
CA MET A 207 6.13 -5.60 25.45
C MET A 207 5.12 -4.82 26.29
N LYS A 208 4.17 -4.14 25.65
CA LYS A 208 3.09 -3.43 26.34
C LYS A 208 2.15 -4.37 27.09
N VAL A 209 1.80 -5.52 26.50
CA VAL A 209 0.98 -6.54 27.17
C VAL A 209 1.72 -7.15 28.35
N LEU A 210 3.01 -7.48 28.19
CA LEU A 210 3.86 -8.03 29.25
C LEU A 210 3.99 -7.04 30.43
N MET A 211 4.21 -5.75 30.16
CA MET A 211 4.30 -4.72 31.20
C MET A 211 2.96 -4.47 31.93
N GLN A 212 1.81 -4.72 31.28
CA GLN A 212 0.49 -4.58 31.91
C GLN A 212 0.12 -5.76 32.82
N HIS A 213 0.68 -6.96 32.58
CA HIS A 213 0.30 -8.19 33.29
C HIS A 213 1.36 -8.67 34.29
N LEU A 214 2.52 -7.99 34.38
CA LEU A 214 3.58 -8.26 35.36
C LEU A 214 3.90 -7.02 36.22
N PRO A 215 2.96 -6.50 37.03
CA PRO A 215 3.27 -5.42 37.95
C PRO A 215 4.11 -5.95 39.12
N GLY A 216 5.44 -5.79 39.06
CA GLY A 216 6.33 -5.95 40.22
C GLY A 216 7.55 -6.87 40.04
N GLU A 217 7.71 -7.53 38.91
CA GLU A 217 8.99 -8.19 38.59
C GLU A 217 9.83 -7.27 37.70
N LEU A 218 11.15 -7.24 37.97
CA LEU A 218 12.14 -6.42 37.26
C LEU A 218 11.93 -6.46 35.72
N PRO A 219 12.28 -5.39 34.98
CA PRO A 219 12.23 -5.41 33.52
C PRO A 219 12.88 -6.71 33.01
N PRO A 220 12.35 -7.33 31.93
CA PRO A 220 12.89 -8.58 31.41
C PRO A 220 14.41 -8.48 31.33
N SER A 221 15.11 -9.48 31.86
CA SER A 221 16.57 -9.45 31.92
C SER A 221 17.12 -9.13 30.52
N ALA A 222 18.28 -8.47 30.46
CA ALA A 222 18.93 -8.16 29.18
C ALA A 222 19.01 -9.38 28.24
N ASP A 223 19.05 -10.59 28.81
CA ASP A 223 19.04 -11.87 28.11
C ASP A 223 17.73 -12.16 27.34
N ILE A 224 16.57 -11.76 27.85
CA ILE A 224 15.27 -11.93 27.16
C ILE A 224 15.19 -10.98 25.96
N LEU A 225 15.63 -9.73 26.13
CA LEU A 225 15.67 -8.76 25.04
C LEU A 225 16.65 -9.19 23.96
N ALA A 226 17.85 -9.65 24.34
CA ALA A 226 18.83 -10.20 23.40
C ALA A 226 18.31 -11.46 22.69
N SER A 227 17.52 -12.30 23.36
CA SER A 227 16.91 -13.50 22.76
C SER A 227 15.84 -13.13 21.72
N LEU A 228 15.05 -12.08 21.98
CA LEU A 228 14.06 -11.57 21.01
C LEU A 228 14.74 -10.94 19.80
N GLU A 229 15.77 -10.10 20.01
CA GLU A 229 16.58 -9.52 18.93
C GLU A 229 17.21 -10.63 18.06
N THR A 230 17.76 -11.66 18.69
CA THR A 230 18.35 -12.82 17.98
C THR A 230 17.31 -13.58 17.15
N LEU A 231 16.10 -13.78 17.67
CA LEU A 231 15.02 -14.44 16.93
C LEU A 231 14.54 -13.59 15.73
N MET A 232 14.49 -12.26 15.91
CA MET A 232 14.14 -11.34 14.83
C MET A 232 15.20 -11.31 13.74
N ASP A 233 16.49 -11.30 14.11
CA ASP A 233 17.60 -11.37 13.16
C ASP A 233 17.60 -12.69 12.38
N ALA A 234 17.38 -13.82 13.07
CA ALA A 234 17.30 -15.14 12.44
C ALA A 234 16.14 -15.21 11.44
N TRP A 235 15.01 -14.61 11.77
CA TRP A 235 13.85 -14.56 10.89
C TRP A 235 14.04 -13.60 9.70
N ALA A 236 14.70 -12.45 9.92
CA ALA A 236 15.10 -11.56 8.83
C ALA A 236 16.04 -12.24 7.83
N GLN A 237 16.98 -13.05 8.32
CA GLN A 237 17.86 -13.87 7.48
C GLN A 237 17.10 -14.94 6.69
N GLU A 238 16.13 -15.60 7.32
CA GLU A 238 15.26 -16.59 6.64
C GLU A 238 14.46 -15.95 5.50
N LEU A 239 13.94 -14.74 5.70
CA LEU A 239 13.25 -13.99 4.64
C LEU A 239 14.18 -13.58 3.50
N ASP A 240 15.41 -13.17 3.80
CA ASP A 240 16.42 -12.87 2.79
C ASP A 240 16.81 -14.13 1.99
N GLN A 241 16.83 -15.30 2.62
CA GLN A 241 17.04 -16.58 1.93
C GLN A 241 15.84 -16.93 1.04
N GLN A 242 14.61 -16.75 1.53
CA GLN A 242 13.40 -16.94 0.73
C GLN A 242 13.33 -15.96 -0.46
N ARG A 243 13.78 -14.71 -0.28
CA ARG A 243 13.96 -13.71 -1.35
C ARG A 243 14.93 -14.23 -2.41
N ALA A 244 16.12 -14.69 -1.99
CA ALA A 244 17.13 -15.20 -2.92
C ALA A 244 16.60 -16.41 -3.71
N ALA A 245 15.86 -17.30 -3.04
CA ALA A 245 15.23 -18.45 -3.68
C ALA A 245 14.14 -18.05 -4.67
N ALA A 246 13.28 -17.08 -4.33
CA ALA A 246 12.19 -16.61 -5.19
C ALA A 246 12.71 -15.89 -6.45
N ILE A 247 13.74 -15.05 -6.32
CA ILE A 247 14.42 -14.40 -7.46
C ILE A 247 15.05 -15.46 -8.35
N THR A 248 15.77 -16.42 -7.76
CA THR A 248 16.40 -17.52 -8.51
C THR A 248 15.36 -18.34 -9.27
N ALA A 249 14.21 -18.65 -8.65
CA ALA A 249 13.13 -19.39 -9.29
C ALA A 249 12.44 -18.61 -10.42
N HIS A 250 12.32 -17.28 -10.27
CA HIS A 250 11.71 -16.41 -11.28
C HIS A 250 12.55 -16.31 -12.56
N PHE A 251 13.87 -16.35 -12.43
CA PHE A 251 14.82 -16.28 -13.56
C PHE A 251 15.42 -17.64 -13.96
N ALA A 252 14.96 -18.74 -13.37
CA ALA A 252 15.42 -20.07 -13.75
C ALA A 252 14.95 -20.38 -15.19
N PRO A 253 15.85 -20.83 -16.09
CA PRO A 253 15.45 -21.23 -17.43
C PRO A 253 14.48 -22.41 -17.31
N SER A 254 13.33 -22.32 -17.99
CA SER A 254 12.38 -23.43 -18.04
C SER A 254 13.08 -24.64 -18.67
N GLU A 255 13.32 -25.69 -17.89
CA GLU A 255 13.71 -26.98 -18.46
C GLU A 255 12.58 -27.44 -19.38
N HIS A 256 12.84 -27.38 -20.69
CA HIS A 256 12.00 -28.01 -21.69
C HIS A 256 11.89 -29.50 -21.37
N GLN A 257 10.74 -29.89 -20.83
CA GLN A 257 10.32 -31.29 -20.87
C GLN A 257 10.02 -31.64 -22.34
N ASN A 258 10.93 -32.44 -22.92
CA ASN A 258 10.67 -33.21 -24.14
C ASN A 258 9.62 -34.30 -23.89
#